data_AF-A0A1M7Q333-F1
#
_entry.id   AF-A0A1M7Q333-F1
#
_cell.length_a   1.000
_cell.length_b   1.000
_cell.length_c   1.000
_cell.angle_alpha   90.00
_cell.angle_beta   90.00
_cell.angle_gamma   90.00
#
_symmetry.space_group_name_H-M   'P 1'
#
loop_
_entity.id
_entity.type
_entity.pdbx_description
1 polymer ?
#
loop_
_entity_poly.entity_id
_entity_poly.type
_entity_poly.pdbx_seq_one_letter_code
_entity_poly.pdbx_strand_id
1 'polypeptide(L)'
;MEDSIIIEKQEKHSELEITPRIEKYIVEHFGDTRYIYVSYDIAVGKPMIVVTFEKDHKDITQSDFDTFITYIKETIELEHATVIVDYWLRDLTFNKKF
;
A
#
# COMPACT_ATOMS: atom_id res chain seq x y z
N MET A 1 -10.16 28.50 -1.06
CA MET A 1 -9.43 28.26 0.20
C MET A 1 -10.17 27.30 1.12
N GLU A 2 -11.50 27.22 1.07
CA GLU A 2 -12.27 26.22 1.84
C GLU A 2 -12.18 24.80 1.25
N ASP A 3 -12.15 24.67 -0.08
CA ASP A 3 -12.07 23.35 -0.75
C ASP A 3 -10.80 22.57 -0.37
N SER A 4 -9.65 23.24 -0.26
CA SER A 4 -8.37 22.61 0.09
C SER A 4 -8.36 22.02 1.50
N ILE A 5 -9.06 22.64 2.45
CA ILE A 5 -9.12 22.17 3.85
C ILE A 5 -10.00 20.92 3.97
N ILE A 6 -11.05 20.83 3.16
CA ILE A 6 -11.96 19.66 3.13
C ILE A 6 -11.24 18.46 2.50
N ILE A 7 -10.48 18.71 1.44
CA ILE A 7 -9.65 17.73 0.72
C ILE A 7 -8.59 17.13 1.66
N GLU A 8 -7.75 17.94 2.31
CA GLU A 8 -6.71 17.45 3.23
C GLU A 8 -7.28 16.63 4.39
N LYS A 9 -8.50 16.96 4.85
CA LYS A 9 -9.16 16.25 5.95
C LYS A 9 -9.70 14.89 5.50
N GLN A 10 -10.16 14.77 4.26
CA GLN A 10 -10.59 13.50 3.67
C GLN A 10 -9.38 12.60 3.35
N GLU A 11 -8.29 13.17 2.86
CA GLU A 11 -6.99 12.51 2.65
C GLU A 11 -6.52 11.81 3.93
N LYS A 12 -6.43 12.57 5.04
CA LYS A 12 -6.00 12.04 6.34
C LYS A 12 -6.95 10.97 6.88
N HIS A 13 -8.26 11.10 6.65
CA HIS A 13 -9.22 10.12 7.16
C HIS A 13 -9.10 8.77 6.43
N SER A 14 -8.94 8.79 5.10
CA SER A 14 -8.72 7.59 4.30
C SER A 14 -7.37 6.93 4.61
N GLU A 15 -6.31 7.71 4.77
CA GLU A 15 -5.00 7.19 5.19
C GLU A 15 -5.05 6.54 6.57
N LEU A 16 -5.76 7.14 7.54
CA LEU A 16 -5.89 6.62 8.90
C LEU A 16 -6.69 5.30 8.99
N GLU A 17 -7.59 5.04 8.04
CA GLU A 17 -8.36 3.79 8.01
C GLU A 17 -7.68 2.68 7.19
N ILE A 18 -7.05 3.04 6.06
CA ILE A 18 -6.44 2.07 5.14
C ILE A 18 -5.08 1.59 5.65
N THR A 19 -4.23 2.51 6.13
CA THR A 19 -2.85 2.21 6.51
C THR A 19 -2.77 1.12 7.57
N PRO A 20 -3.53 1.18 8.69
CA PRO A 20 -3.46 0.13 9.72
C PRO A 20 -3.90 -1.25 9.22
N ARG A 21 -4.83 -1.30 8.25
CA ARG A 21 -5.30 -2.56 7.66
C ARG A 21 -4.28 -3.18 6.73
N ILE A 22 -3.52 -2.34 6.00
CA ILE A 22 -2.40 -2.79 5.16
C ILE A 22 -1.25 -3.25 6.06
N GLU A 23 -0.84 -2.44 7.03
CA GLU A 23 0.22 -2.79 7.99
C GLU A 23 -0.06 -4.13 8.67
N LYS A 24 -1.28 -4.30 9.19
CA LYS A 24 -1.69 -5.55 9.83
C LYS A 24 -1.58 -6.74 8.88
N TYR A 25 -2.10 -6.63 7.67
CA TYR A 25 -2.05 -7.71 6.68
C TYR A 25 -0.60 -8.10 6.35
N ILE A 26 0.25 -7.10 6.08
CA ILE A 26 1.66 -7.33 5.72
C ILE A 26 2.40 -8.02 6.86
N VAL A 27 2.23 -7.56 8.11
CA VAL A 27 2.90 -8.19 9.27
C VAL A 27 2.40 -9.61 9.49
N GLU A 28 1.10 -9.87 9.37
CA GLU A 28 0.53 -11.20 9.58
C GLU A 28 0.95 -12.23 8.52
N HIS A 29 1.18 -11.80 7.27
CA HIS A 29 1.41 -12.70 6.13
C HIS A 29 2.87 -12.75 5.69
N PHE A 30 3.57 -11.63 5.78
CA PHE A 30 4.92 -11.46 5.25
C PHE A 30 5.93 -11.09 6.34
N GLY A 31 5.49 -10.67 7.52
CA GLY A 31 6.36 -10.28 8.63
C GLY A 31 6.80 -8.81 8.56
N ASP A 32 7.84 -8.48 9.31
CA ASP A 32 8.26 -7.09 9.50
C ASP A 32 8.77 -6.44 8.21
N THR A 33 8.42 -5.17 8.04
CA THR A 33 8.85 -4.30 6.94
C THR A 33 9.83 -3.25 7.40
N ARG A 34 10.64 -2.73 6.48
CA ARG A 34 11.43 -1.52 6.73
C ARG A 34 10.54 -0.29 6.84
N TYR A 35 9.60 -0.13 5.91
CA TYR A 35 8.52 0.85 6.00
C TYR A 35 7.34 0.46 5.12
N ILE A 36 6.16 0.95 5.49
CA ILE A 36 4.95 0.96 4.68
C ILE A 36 4.55 2.42 4.50
N TYR A 37 4.28 2.80 3.27
CA TYR A 37 3.84 4.14 2.92
C TYR A 37 2.57 4.05 2.09
N VAL A 38 1.51 4.66 2.59
CA VAL A 38 0.24 4.80 1.88
C VAL A 38 0.03 6.29 1.69
N SER A 39 -0.10 6.74 0.45
CA SER A 39 -0.50 8.11 0.15
C SER A 39 -1.75 8.12 -0.69
N TYR A 40 -2.61 9.09 -0.44
CA TYR A 40 -3.79 9.33 -1.25
C TYR A 40 -3.61 10.62 -2.04
N ASP A 41 -3.45 10.51 -3.36
CA ASP A 41 -3.47 11.69 -4.23
C ASP A 41 -4.92 11.98 -4.64
N ILE A 42 -5.55 12.99 -4.04
CA ILE A 42 -6.94 13.39 -4.37
C ILE A 42 -7.04 13.94 -5.81
N ALA A 43 -5.99 14.56 -6.34
CA ALA A 43 -6.01 15.08 -7.71
C ALA A 43 -6.07 13.95 -8.75
N VAL A 44 -5.47 12.80 -8.44
CA VAL A 44 -5.50 11.60 -9.30
C VAL A 44 -6.61 10.62 -8.90
N GLY A 45 -7.12 10.72 -7.67
CA GLY A 45 -8.12 9.82 -7.09
C GLY A 45 -7.61 8.39 -6.92
N LYS A 46 -6.29 8.21 -6.78
CA LYS A 46 -5.64 6.89 -6.77
C LYS A 46 -4.67 6.76 -5.60
N PRO A 47 -4.95 5.90 -4.61
CA PRO A 47 -3.97 5.58 -3.57
C PRO A 47 -2.72 4.95 -4.17
N MET A 48 -1.57 5.33 -3.61
CA MET A 48 -0.29 4.69 -3.81
C MET A 48 0.09 3.95 -2.52
N ILE A 49 0.35 2.65 -2.65
CA ILE A 49 0.75 1.78 -1.54
C ILE A 49 2.15 1.28 -1.86
N VAL A 50 3.10 1.61 -1.00
CA VAL A 50 4.49 1.16 -1.09
C VAL A 50 4.82 0.35 0.15
N VAL A 51 5.28 -0.88 -0.05
CA VAL A 51 5.77 -1.76 1.00
C VAL A 51 7.23 -2.07 0.71
N THR A 52 8.11 -1.72 1.63
CA THR A 52 9.54 -1.97 1.50
C THR A 52 10.00 -2.93 2.58
N PHE A 53 10.49 -4.09 2.17
CA PHE A 53 11.10 -5.06 3.06
C PHE A 53 12.60 -4.77 3.27
N GLU A 54 13.16 -5.28 4.36
CA GLU A 54 14.61 -5.24 4.57
C GLU A 54 15.33 -6.14 3.56
N LYS A 55 16.61 -5.83 3.30
CA LYS A 55 17.41 -6.56 2.30
C LYS A 55 17.44 -8.08 2.54
N ASP A 56 17.48 -8.49 3.81
CA ASP A 56 17.62 -9.88 4.23
C ASP A 56 16.26 -10.56 4.48
N HIS A 57 15.16 -9.87 4.17
CA HIS A 57 13.80 -10.42 4.27
C HIS A 57 13.59 -11.51 3.21
N LYS A 58 12.75 -12.49 3.55
CA LYS A 58 12.43 -13.61 2.67
C LYS A 58 11.60 -13.12 1.47
N ASP A 59 12.06 -13.46 0.28
CA ASP A 59 11.35 -13.13 -0.96
C ASP A 59 9.91 -13.64 -0.93
N ILE A 60 8.98 -12.70 -1.12
CA ILE A 60 7.60 -13.01 -1.45
C ILE A 60 7.56 -13.49 -2.90
N THR A 61 6.60 -14.35 -3.19
CA THR A 61 6.37 -14.84 -4.54
C THR A 61 5.41 -13.94 -5.31
N GLN A 62 5.33 -14.13 -6.62
CA GLN A 62 4.30 -13.48 -7.44
C GLN A 62 2.88 -13.82 -6.93
N SER A 63 2.66 -15.05 -6.46
CA SER A 63 1.36 -15.48 -5.92
C SER A 63 1.01 -14.79 -4.61
N ASP A 64 2.01 -14.56 -3.75
CA ASP A 64 1.83 -13.77 -2.52
C ASP A 64 1.45 -12.32 -2.87
N PHE A 65 2.14 -11.72 -3.85
CA PHE A 65 1.81 -10.39 -4.34
C PHE A 65 0.40 -10.32 -4.94
N ASP A 66 0.01 -11.27 -5.79
CA ASP A 66 -1.35 -11.29 -6.35
C ASP A 66 -2.43 -11.48 -5.27
N THR A 67 -2.15 -12.26 -4.21
CA THR A 67 -3.05 -12.40 -3.06
C THR A 67 -3.20 -11.09 -2.30
N PHE A 68 -2.10 -10.35 -2.10
CA PHE A 68 -2.14 -9.01 -1.50
C PHE A 68 -2.98 -8.03 -2.34
N ILE A 69 -2.88 -8.10 -3.67
CA ILE A 69 -3.70 -7.28 -4.57
C ILE A 69 -5.19 -7.63 -4.43
N THR A 70 -5.53 -8.91 -4.35
CA THR A 70 -6.92 -9.36 -4.12
C THR A 70 -7.45 -8.84 -2.78
N TYR A 71 -6.65 -8.92 -1.71
CA TYR A 71 -7.01 -8.34 -0.41
C TYR A 71 -7.32 -6.84 -0.50
N ILE A 72 -6.48 -6.07 -1.19
CA ILE A 72 -6.72 -4.64 -1.38
C ILE A 72 -8.05 -4.39 -2.12
N LYS A 73 -8.31 -5.14 -3.19
CA LYS A 73 -9.52 -4.96 -4.00
C LYS A 73 -10.80 -5.39 -3.29
N GLU A 74 -10.78 -6.56 -2.69
CA GLU A 74 -12.00 -7.21 -2.19
C GLU A 74 -12.27 -6.92 -0.71
N THR A 75 -11.22 -6.65 0.07
CA THR A 75 -11.37 -6.43 1.51
C THR A 75 -11.22 -4.96 1.90
N ILE A 76 -10.26 -4.24 1.31
CA ILE A 76 -10.14 -2.78 1.51
C ILE A 76 -11.10 -2.03 0.58
N GLU A 77 -11.61 -2.68 -0.47
CA GLU A 77 -12.56 -2.10 -1.44
C GLU A 77 -11.97 -0.90 -2.21
N LEU A 78 -10.66 -0.92 -2.47
CA LEU A 78 -10.03 0.08 -3.34
C LEU A 78 -10.28 -0.28 -4.80
N GLU A 79 -11.04 0.57 -5.50
CA GLU A 79 -11.33 0.41 -6.94
C GLU A 79 -10.10 0.67 -7.82
N HIS A 80 -9.26 1.62 -7.40
CA HIS A 80 -8.03 1.97 -8.08
C HIS A 80 -6.88 2.10 -7.10
N ALA A 81 -5.70 1.60 -7.47
CA ALA A 81 -4.48 1.80 -6.68
C ALA A 81 -3.22 1.56 -7.53
N THR A 82 -2.11 2.16 -7.10
CA THR A 82 -0.77 1.73 -7.49
C THR A 82 -0.12 1.05 -6.30
N VAL A 83 0.21 -0.23 -6.44
CA VAL A 83 0.84 -1.02 -5.38
C VAL A 83 2.25 -1.37 -5.82
N ILE A 84 3.22 -1.06 -4.97
CA ILE A 84 4.63 -1.36 -5.16
C ILE A 84 5.11 -2.11 -3.93
N VAL A 85 5.74 -3.26 -4.15
CA VAL A 85 6.44 -4.02 -3.13
C VAL A 85 7.88 -4.16 -3.56
N ASP A 86 8.82 -3.68 -2.75
CA ASP A 86 10.25 -3.75 -3.06
C ASP A 86 11.07 -4.20 -1.85
N TYR A 87 12.37 -4.37 -2.10
CA TYR A 87 13.34 -4.79 -1.11
C TYR A 87 14.47 -3.77 -1.04
N TRP A 88 14.75 -3.28 0.17
CA TRP A 88 15.79 -2.30 0.40
C TRP A 88 17.14 -2.80 -0.13
N LEU A 89 17.78 -2.02 -1.01
CA LEU A 89 19.08 -2.32 -1.64
C LEU A 89 19.11 -3.58 -2.54
N ARG A 90 17.95 -4.10 -2.95
CA ARG A 90 17.85 -5.24 -3.87
C ARG A 90 17.11 -4.83 -5.14
N ASP A 91 17.45 -5.51 -6.23
CA ASP A 91 16.80 -5.33 -7.53
C ASP A 91 15.62 -6.32 -7.70
N LEU A 92 14.74 -6.35 -6.71
CA LEU A 92 13.51 -7.15 -6.72
C LEU A 92 12.34 -6.25 -6.35
N THR A 93 11.39 -6.14 -7.30
CA THR A 93 10.21 -5.30 -7.15
C THR A 93 9.01 -5.98 -7.80
N PHE A 94 7.87 -5.93 -7.13
CA PHE A 94 6.56 -6.25 -7.68
C PHE A 94 5.74 -4.98 -7.78
N ASN A 95 5.10 -4.74 -8.91
CA ASN A 95 4.27 -3.55 -9.11
C ASN A 95 2.99 -3.87 -9.87
N LYS A 96 1.89 -3.23 -9.46
CA LYS A 96 0.61 -3.35 -10.16
C LYS A 96 -0.20 -2.08 -10.02
N LYS A 97 -0.83 -1.70 -11.12
CA LYS A 97 -1.81 -0.63 -11.18
C LYS A 97 -3.15 -1.21 -11.61
N PHE A 98 -4.20 -0.82 -10.90
CA PHE A 98 -5.59 -1.10 -11.24
C PHE A 98 -6.46 0.13 -10.98
#